data_AF-A0A6B3R4H4-F1
#
_entry.id   AF-A0A6B3R4H4-F1
#
_cell.length_a   1.000
_cell.length_b   1.000
_cell.length_c   1.000
_cell.angle_alpha   90.00
_cell.angle_beta   90.00
_cell.angle_gamma   90.00
#
_symmetry.space_group_name_H-M   'P 1'
#
loop_
_entity.id
_entity.type
_entity.pdbx_description
1 polymer ?
#
loop_
_entity_poly.entity_id
_entity_poly.type
_entity_poly.pdbx_seq_one_letter_code
_entity_poly.pdbx_strand_id
1 'polypeptide(L)'
;MKKILLILSLIFTMSTYAQTEQKNSCTPEHTFAKFKVELFLTKNEKSYREKTGTIEESVDKISAVKNESECIALNNFIEKNDKYHQINQGIDTSLKTIYYYKTSNFYYIFWGFKPEYYRPRMGPKQVFIVVNKDLSQHWEFYK
;
A
#
# COMPACT_ATOMS: atom_id res chain seq x y z
N MET A 1 -31.16 -48.58 28.34
CA MET A 1 -31.32 -47.75 27.13
C MET A 1 -30.03 -46.98 26.91
N LYS A 2 -29.24 -47.43 25.93
CA LYS A 2 -27.98 -46.82 25.50
C LYS A 2 -28.29 -45.89 24.33
N LYS A 3 -27.49 -44.81 24.21
CA LYS A 3 -27.35 -43.91 23.04
C LYS A 3 -28.33 -42.74 22.94
N ILE A 4 -28.13 -41.69 23.75
CA ILE A 4 -28.31 -40.29 23.31
C ILE A 4 -27.19 -39.48 23.97
N LEU A 5 -25.98 -39.58 23.44
CA LEU A 5 -24.84 -38.79 23.92
C LEU A 5 -23.88 -38.56 22.75
N LEU A 6 -24.36 -37.92 21.68
CA LEU A 6 -23.54 -37.65 20.49
C LEU A 6 -24.14 -36.64 19.50
N ILE A 7 -24.72 -35.51 19.94
CA ILE A 7 -25.00 -34.37 19.02
C ILE A 7 -24.82 -33.03 19.76
N LEU A 8 -23.65 -32.79 20.37
CA LEU A 8 -23.33 -31.47 20.94
C LEU A 8 -21.86 -31.05 20.75
N SER A 9 -21.02 -31.89 20.14
CA SER A 9 -19.59 -31.63 19.96
C SER A 9 -19.18 -31.21 18.54
N LEU A 10 -20.11 -30.94 17.62
CA LEU A 10 -19.79 -30.66 16.21
C LEU A 10 -20.06 -29.22 15.74
N ILE A 11 -20.32 -28.27 16.64
CA ILE A 11 -20.59 -26.87 16.26
C ILE A 11 -19.45 -25.92 16.72
N PHE A 12 -18.45 -26.40 17.47
CA PHE A 12 -17.43 -25.52 18.07
C PHE A 12 -16.07 -25.45 17.35
N THR A 13 -15.90 -26.05 16.18
CA THR A 13 -14.59 -26.07 15.49
C THR A 13 -14.51 -25.23 14.20
N MET A 14 -15.55 -24.46 13.85
CA MET A 14 -15.52 -23.59 12.66
C MET A 14 -15.46 -22.08 12.97
N SER A 15 -15.32 -21.68 14.25
CA SER A 15 -15.34 -20.26 14.63
C SER A 15 -13.96 -19.57 14.62
N THR A 16 -12.86 -20.32 14.54
CA THR A 16 -11.51 -19.74 14.70
C THR A 16 -10.81 -19.35 13.41
N TYR A 17 -11.43 -19.58 12.24
CA TYR A 17 -10.83 -19.27 10.92
C TYR A 17 -11.47 -18.07 10.20
N ALA A 18 -12.27 -17.25 10.89
CA ALA A 18 -12.97 -16.11 10.28
C ALA A 18 -12.47 -14.72 10.74
N GLN A 19 -11.41 -14.64 11.55
CA GLN A 19 -10.88 -13.35 12.06
C GLN A 19 -9.38 -13.12 11.82
N THR A 20 -8.78 -13.81 10.86
CA THR A 20 -7.57 -13.27 10.20
C THR A 20 -8.04 -12.30 9.12
N GLU A 21 -8.66 -11.19 9.54
CA GLU A 21 -8.96 -10.06 8.67
C GLU A 21 -7.67 -9.63 7.96
N GLN A 22 -7.56 -9.91 6.66
CA GLN A 22 -7.31 -8.96 5.57
C GLN A 22 -6.40 -7.74 5.86
N LYS A 23 -5.44 -7.81 6.78
CA LYS A 23 -4.62 -6.67 7.21
C LYS A 23 -3.39 -6.44 6.33
N ASN A 24 -3.01 -7.42 5.52
CA ASN A 24 -1.74 -7.41 4.79
C ASN A 24 -1.81 -7.85 3.33
N SER A 25 -2.99 -7.85 2.69
CA SER A 25 -3.02 -8.13 1.26
C SER A 25 -2.46 -6.94 0.48
N CYS A 26 -1.53 -7.20 -0.44
CA CYS A 26 -1.06 -6.20 -1.39
C CYS A 26 -2.25 -5.51 -2.06
N THR A 27 -2.17 -4.19 -2.18
CA THR A 27 -3.21 -3.41 -2.82
C THR A 27 -3.25 -3.73 -4.31
N PRO A 28 -4.43 -3.94 -4.89
CA PRO A 28 -4.54 -4.39 -6.28
C PRO A 28 -3.94 -3.36 -7.24
N GLU A 29 -3.31 -3.86 -8.29
CA GLU A 29 -2.80 -3.03 -9.39
C GLU A 29 -3.94 -2.25 -10.03
N HIS A 30 -3.74 -0.95 -10.26
CA HIS A 30 -4.75 -0.09 -10.88
C HIS A 30 -4.14 0.93 -11.82
N THR A 31 -4.73 1.11 -13.01
CA THR A 31 -4.19 1.97 -14.08
C THR A 31 -3.98 3.41 -13.61
N PHE A 32 -4.93 3.97 -12.85
CA PHE A 32 -4.78 5.33 -12.33
C PHE A 32 -3.69 5.45 -11.26
N ALA A 33 -3.51 4.41 -10.44
CA ALA A 33 -2.46 4.41 -9.42
C ALA A 33 -1.08 4.35 -10.09
N LYS A 34 -0.93 3.53 -11.14
CA LYS A 34 0.29 3.51 -11.98
C LYS A 34 0.55 4.89 -12.62
N PHE A 35 -0.47 5.48 -13.25
CA PHE A 35 -0.38 6.81 -13.85
C PHE A 35 0.05 7.90 -12.85
N LYS A 36 -0.37 7.80 -11.58
CA LYS A 36 0.10 8.71 -10.52
C LYS A 36 1.62 8.64 -10.32
N VAL A 37 2.21 7.45 -10.37
CA VAL A 37 3.67 7.25 -10.25
C VAL A 37 4.38 7.74 -11.49
N GLU A 38 3.87 7.42 -12.68
CA GLU A 38 4.42 7.90 -13.96
C GLU A 38 4.45 9.43 -13.97
N LEU A 39 3.31 10.08 -13.67
CA LEU A 39 3.21 11.52 -13.59
C LEU A 39 4.12 12.12 -12.50
N PHE A 40 4.36 11.38 -11.39
CA PHE A 40 5.29 11.82 -10.36
C PHE A 40 6.72 11.87 -10.90
N LEU A 41 7.19 10.79 -11.53
CA LEU A 41 8.54 10.71 -12.10
C LEU A 41 8.75 11.76 -13.19
N THR A 42 7.76 11.96 -14.07
CA THR A 42 7.86 12.97 -15.14
C THR A 42 7.84 14.40 -14.61
N LYS A 43 6.96 14.75 -13.68
CA LYS A 43 6.83 16.15 -13.20
C LYS A 43 7.86 16.55 -12.17
N ASN A 44 8.38 15.60 -11.39
CA ASN A 44 9.29 15.88 -10.28
C ASN A 44 10.74 15.52 -10.63
N GLU A 45 11.03 15.10 -11.87
CA GLU A 45 12.30 14.49 -12.27
C GLU A 45 13.51 15.16 -11.63
N LYS A 46 13.70 16.47 -11.84
CA LYS A 46 14.83 17.23 -11.29
C LYS A 46 14.91 17.10 -9.75
N SER A 47 13.86 17.51 -9.05
CA SER A 47 13.82 17.48 -7.58
C SER A 47 13.92 16.07 -6.99
N TYR A 48 13.38 15.08 -7.70
CA TYR A 48 13.42 13.68 -7.34
C TYR A 48 14.84 13.14 -7.43
N ARG A 49 15.53 13.38 -8.54
CA ARG A 49 16.92 12.97 -8.75
C ARG A 49 17.88 13.68 -7.79
N GLU A 50 17.68 14.98 -7.57
CA GLU A 50 18.47 15.77 -6.60
C GLU A 50 18.33 15.24 -5.17
N LYS A 51 17.12 14.85 -4.74
CA LYS A 51 16.89 14.33 -3.38
C LYS A 51 17.35 12.89 -3.19
N THR A 52 17.09 12.03 -4.16
CA THR A 52 17.31 10.58 -4.05
C THR A 52 18.66 10.13 -4.58
N GLY A 53 19.36 10.99 -5.35
CA GLY A 53 20.64 10.66 -6.00
C GLY A 53 20.52 9.69 -7.18
N THR A 54 19.31 9.32 -7.60
CA THR A 54 19.12 8.30 -8.65
C THR A 54 19.16 8.88 -10.07
N ILE A 55 19.71 8.09 -10.99
CA ILE A 55 19.69 8.38 -12.44
C ILE A 55 18.92 7.33 -13.26
N GLU A 56 18.59 6.17 -12.69
CA GLU A 56 18.17 4.99 -13.47
C GLU A 56 16.66 4.80 -13.59
N GLU A 57 15.89 5.54 -12.82
CA GLU A 57 14.45 5.36 -12.65
C GLU A 57 13.69 5.89 -13.85
N SER A 58 12.84 5.05 -14.45
CA SER A 58 12.05 5.38 -15.64
C SER A 58 10.63 4.81 -15.54
N VAL A 59 9.71 5.46 -16.25
CA VAL A 59 8.28 5.11 -16.25
C VAL A 59 8.03 3.67 -16.71
N ASP A 60 8.82 3.18 -17.66
CA ASP A 60 8.67 1.83 -18.23
C ASP A 60 9.05 0.71 -17.25
N LYS A 61 9.79 1.03 -16.18
CA LYS A 61 10.21 0.09 -15.14
C LYS A 61 9.23 0.00 -13.97
N ILE A 62 8.16 0.81 -13.97
CA ILE A 62 7.18 0.83 -12.88
C ILE A 62 6.31 -0.42 -12.93
N SER A 63 6.23 -1.11 -11.80
CA SER A 63 5.33 -2.25 -11.57
C SER A 63 4.65 -2.15 -10.21
N ALA A 64 3.46 -2.75 -10.07
CA ALA A 64 2.83 -2.89 -8.75
C ALA A 64 3.63 -3.86 -7.88
N VAL A 65 3.66 -3.63 -6.56
CA VAL A 65 4.18 -4.62 -5.61
C VAL A 65 3.19 -5.76 -5.49
N LYS A 66 3.58 -6.95 -5.98
CA LYS A 66 2.75 -8.17 -5.98
C LYS A 66 3.21 -9.22 -4.96
N ASN A 67 4.43 -9.09 -4.46
CA ASN A 67 4.99 -10.02 -3.49
C ASN A 67 4.47 -9.69 -2.09
N GLU A 68 3.87 -10.68 -1.42
CA GLU A 68 3.27 -10.50 -0.10
C GLU A 68 4.28 -10.08 0.98
N SER A 69 5.49 -10.64 0.97
CA SER A 69 6.54 -10.26 1.92
C SER A 69 6.99 -8.80 1.75
N GLU A 70 7.06 -8.30 0.50
CA GLU A 70 7.33 -6.89 0.23
C GLU A 70 6.19 -6.01 0.77
N CYS A 71 4.93 -6.41 0.58
CA CYS A 71 3.78 -5.67 1.10
C CYS A 71 3.74 -5.64 2.63
N ILE A 72 4.03 -6.76 3.30
CA ILE A 72 4.14 -6.81 4.77
C ILE A 72 5.25 -5.88 5.25
N ALA A 73 6.42 -5.89 4.59
CA ALA A 73 7.54 -5.03 4.95
C ALA A 73 7.19 -3.54 4.79
N LEU A 74 6.48 -3.17 3.72
CA LEU A 74 6.01 -1.81 3.48
C LEU A 74 4.91 -1.37 4.47
N ASN A 75 3.95 -2.25 4.78
CA ASN A 75 2.97 -1.99 5.85
C ASN A 75 3.68 -1.74 7.18
N ASN A 76 4.64 -2.59 7.55
CA ASN A 76 5.43 -2.41 8.77
C ASN A 76 6.23 -1.11 8.76
N PHE A 77 6.76 -0.68 7.61
CA PHE A 77 7.43 0.61 7.45
C PHE A 77 6.46 1.78 7.74
N ILE A 78 5.22 1.71 7.23
CA ILE A 78 4.19 2.72 7.47
C ILE A 78 3.76 2.73 8.94
N GLU A 79 3.51 1.57 9.54
CA GLU A 79 3.05 1.45 10.92
C GLU A 79 4.12 1.88 11.94
N LYS A 80 5.41 1.69 11.64
CA LYS A 80 6.52 2.12 12.52
C LYS A 80 6.87 3.60 12.41
N ASN A 81 6.39 4.30 11.39
CA ASN A 81 6.63 5.72 11.22
C ASN A 81 5.39 6.50 11.71
N ASP A 82 5.54 7.23 12.82
CA ASP A 82 4.42 7.93 13.48
C ASP A 82 3.60 8.80 12.53
N LYS A 83 4.26 9.53 11.62
CA LYS A 83 3.59 10.40 10.65
C LYS A 83 2.77 9.58 9.65
N TYR A 84 3.35 8.53 9.08
CA TYR A 84 2.65 7.71 8.08
C TYR A 84 1.54 6.87 8.70
N HIS A 85 1.76 6.37 9.91
CA HIS A 85 0.76 5.68 10.70
C HIS A 85 -0.46 6.57 10.96
N GLN A 86 -0.27 7.83 11.39
CA GLN A 86 -1.36 8.78 11.58
C GLN A 86 -2.13 9.06 10.29
N ILE A 87 -1.43 9.24 9.16
CA ILE A 87 -2.07 9.38 7.84
C ILE A 87 -2.90 8.14 7.52
N ASN A 88 -2.35 6.94 7.74
CA ASN A 88 -2.99 5.67 7.44
C ASN A 88 -4.25 5.44 8.30
N GLN A 89 -4.23 5.85 9.58
CA GLN A 89 -5.40 5.80 10.46
C GLN A 89 -6.47 6.83 10.09
N GLY A 90 -6.06 7.98 9.55
CA GLY A 90 -6.95 9.08 9.20
C GLY A 90 -7.67 8.92 7.85
N ILE A 91 -7.37 7.88 7.06
CA ILE A 91 -8.08 7.66 5.79
C ILE A 91 -9.41 6.94 6.03
N ASP A 92 -10.43 7.37 5.27
CA ASP A 92 -11.65 6.59 5.12
C ASP A 92 -11.37 5.34 4.29
N THR A 93 -11.17 4.21 4.96
CA THR A 93 -10.83 2.91 4.35
C THR A 93 -11.98 2.31 3.54
N SER A 94 -13.20 2.85 3.64
CA SER A 94 -14.29 2.48 2.73
C SER A 94 -14.04 3.03 1.32
N LEU A 95 -13.45 4.22 1.22
CA LEU A 95 -13.23 4.95 -0.04
C LEU A 95 -11.79 4.89 -0.56
N LYS A 96 -10.82 4.86 0.35
CA LYS A 96 -9.39 5.00 0.06
C LYS A 96 -8.61 3.76 0.45
N THR A 97 -7.46 3.62 -0.18
CA THR A 97 -6.46 2.60 0.10
C THR A 97 -5.07 3.19 -0.08
N ILE A 98 -4.08 2.57 0.55
CA ILE A 98 -2.68 2.76 0.20
C ILE A 98 -2.39 2.09 -1.16
N TYR A 99 -1.34 2.51 -1.84
CA TYR A 99 -0.88 1.90 -3.08
C TYR A 99 0.64 1.72 -3.01
N TYR A 100 1.10 0.54 -3.42
CA TYR A 100 2.51 0.18 -3.48
C TYR A 100 2.95 -0.12 -4.90
N TYR A 101 3.83 0.72 -5.41
CA TYR A 101 4.49 0.53 -6.70
C TYR A 101 6.00 0.45 -6.50
N LYS A 102 6.71 -0.09 -7.49
CA LYS A 102 8.14 -0.29 -7.40
C LYS A 102 8.83 -0.24 -8.75
N THR A 103 10.11 -0.02 -8.68
CA THR A 103 11.10 -0.24 -9.73
C THR A 103 12.19 -1.15 -9.16
N SER A 104 13.37 -1.20 -9.81
CA SER A 104 14.52 -1.95 -9.31
C SER A 104 15.05 -1.40 -7.98
N ASN A 105 15.11 -0.07 -7.82
CA ASN A 105 15.80 0.55 -6.68
C ASN A 105 14.87 1.18 -5.65
N PHE A 106 13.61 1.46 -6.00
CA PHE A 106 12.68 2.15 -5.10
C PHE A 106 11.30 1.51 -5.02
N TYR A 107 10.64 1.82 -3.91
CA TYR A 107 9.21 1.73 -3.67
C TYR A 107 8.58 3.12 -3.72
N TYR A 108 7.36 3.18 -4.23
CA TYR A 108 6.53 4.38 -4.33
C TYR A 108 5.23 4.12 -3.57
N ILE A 109 4.96 4.94 -2.57
CA ILE A 109 3.86 4.77 -1.62
C ILE A 109 2.99 6.02 -1.60
N PHE A 110 1.69 5.85 -1.73
CA PHE A 110 0.71 6.94 -1.62
C PHE A 110 -0.68 6.40 -1.29
N TRP A 111 -1.52 7.24 -0.70
CA TRP A 111 -2.93 6.93 -0.48
C TRP A 111 -3.80 7.49 -1.62
N GLY A 112 -4.75 6.70 -2.10
CA GLY A 112 -5.65 7.08 -3.18
C GLY A 112 -7.04 6.48 -3.02
N PHE A 113 -8.00 6.93 -3.83
CA PHE A 113 -9.31 6.28 -3.90
C PHE A 113 -9.16 4.87 -4.47
N LYS A 114 -9.91 3.92 -3.91
CA LYS A 114 -10.01 2.58 -4.48
C LYS A 114 -10.58 2.65 -5.91
N PRO A 115 -10.27 1.67 -6.78
CA PRO A 115 -10.70 1.67 -8.17
C PRO A 115 -12.19 1.96 -8.37
N GLU A 116 -13.05 1.33 -7.56
CA GLU A 116 -14.50 1.43 -7.61
C GLU A 116 -15.05 2.82 -7.24
N TYR A 117 -14.26 3.64 -6.55
CA TYR A 117 -14.63 5.01 -6.14
C TYR A 117 -13.84 6.09 -6.88
N TYR A 118 -13.10 5.73 -7.93
CA TYR A 118 -12.28 6.69 -8.65
C TYR A 118 -13.16 7.78 -9.29
N ARG A 119 -12.98 9.01 -8.80
CA ARG A 119 -13.52 10.24 -9.40
C ARG A 119 -12.43 11.30 -9.35
N PRO A 120 -12.13 12.02 -10.45
CA PRO A 120 -11.22 13.16 -10.41
C PRO A 120 -11.72 14.18 -9.38
N ARG A 121 -10.90 14.48 -8.38
CA ARG A 121 -11.22 15.48 -7.35
C ARG A 121 -10.00 16.33 -7.06
N MET A 122 -10.21 17.64 -6.90
CA MET A 122 -9.25 18.51 -6.24
C MET A 122 -9.37 18.27 -4.74
N GLY A 123 -8.25 17.99 -4.10
CA GLY A 123 -8.15 17.74 -2.67
C GLY A 123 -6.84 18.29 -2.13
N PRO A 124 -6.64 18.24 -0.80
CA PRO A 124 -5.38 18.65 -0.20
C PRO A 124 -4.23 17.83 -0.79
N LYS A 125 -3.05 18.45 -0.88
CA LYS A 125 -1.85 17.78 -1.36
C LYS A 125 -1.61 16.51 -0.57
N GLN A 126 -1.42 15.40 -1.26
CA GLN A 126 -1.20 14.10 -0.62
C GLN A 126 0.29 13.84 -0.51
N VAL A 127 0.72 13.25 0.62
CA VAL A 127 2.09 12.78 0.78
C VAL A 127 2.32 11.65 -0.21
N PHE A 128 3.42 11.77 -0.97
CA PHE A 128 3.94 10.76 -1.87
C PHE A 128 5.33 10.37 -1.39
N ILE A 129 5.50 9.12 -0.99
CA ILE A 129 6.71 8.63 -0.33
C ILE A 129 7.49 7.80 -1.35
N VAL A 130 8.78 8.08 -1.45
CA VAL A 130 9.74 7.22 -2.12
C VAL A 130 10.61 6.58 -1.06
N VAL A 131 10.78 5.27 -1.12
CA VAL A 131 11.59 4.48 -0.18
C VAL A 131 12.56 3.63 -0.99
N ASN A 132 13.83 3.53 -0.59
CA ASN A 132 14.76 2.62 -1.26
C ASN A 132 14.45 1.14 -0.94
N LYS A 133 14.95 0.21 -1.75
CA LYS A 133 14.57 -1.21 -1.64
C LYS A 133 14.83 -1.88 -0.28
N ASP A 134 15.87 -1.46 0.43
CA ASP A 134 16.20 -2.00 1.74
C ASP A 134 15.43 -1.32 2.90
N LEU A 135 14.56 -0.35 2.57
CA LEU A 135 13.75 0.42 3.50
C LEU A 135 14.54 1.30 4.49
N SER A 136 15.84 1.52 4.25
CA SER A 136 16.71 2.31 5.14
C SER A 136 16.59 3.82 4.95
N GLN A 137 16.19 4.27 3.76
CA GLN A 137 16.06 5.67 3.40
C GLN A 137 14.72 5.95 2.73
N HIS A 138 14.18 7.12 3.02
CA HIS A 138 12.93 7.56 2.43
C HIS A 138 12.88 9.07 2.22
N TRP A 139 12.09 9.49 1.24
CA TRP A 139 11.91 10.87 0.86
C TRP A 139 10.44 11.17 0.64
N GLU A 140 10.01 12.32 1.14
CA GLU A 140 8.66 12.80 0.97
C GLU A 140 8.57 13.84 -0.15
N PHE A 141 7.51 13.71 -0.93
CA PHE A 141 7.12 14.65 -1.96
C PHE A 141 5.65 15.03 -1.75
N TYR A 142 5.33 16.31 -1.91
CA TYR A 142 3.97 16.81 -1.81
C TYR A 142 3.41 16.98 -3.21
N LYS A 143 2.34 16.24 -3.54
CA LYS A 143 1.68 16.32 -4.86
C LYS A 143 0.31 16.97 -4.75
#